data_AF-A0A2V5LQZ1-F1
#
_entry.id   AF-A0A2V5LQZ1-F1
#
_cell.length_a   1.000
_cell.length_b   1.000
_cell.length_c   1.000
_cell.angle_alpha   90.00
_cell.angle_beta   90.00
_cell.angle_gamma   90.00
#
_symmetry.space_group_name_H-M   'P 1'
#
loop_
_entity.id
_entity.type
_entity.pdbx_description
1 polymer ?
#
loop_
_entity_poly.entity_id
_entity_poly.type
_entity_poly.pdbx_seq_one_letter_code
_entity_poly.pdbx_strand_id
1 'polypeptide(L)'
;MAKIAKVSVWIPNLESLNKVLSTVTAHLECGAPKQDGEHFVVTLYMSPAEAHKLAALGFRYDVDKKFGDVLKQRQKEVSKKDRFKGGKVKPEGLGIKR
;
A
#
# COMPACT_ATOMS: atom_id res chain seq x y z
N MET A 1 -0.47 -17.28 -5.40
CA MET A 1 -0.50 -15.93 -4.78
C MET A 1 -1.59 -15.12 -5.46
N ALA A 2 -2.52 -14.56 -4.67
CA ALA A 2 -3.52 -13.63 -5.18
C ALA A 2 -2.81 -12.43 -5.84
N LYS A 3 -3.31 -11.98 -7.00
CA LYS A 3 -2.84 -10.74 -7.61
C LYS A 3 -3.27 -9.60 -6.69
N ILE A 4 -2.31 -8.84 -6.18
CA ILE A 4 -2.55 -7.68 -5.34
C ILE A 4 -2.17 -6.42 -6.10
N ALA A 5 -3.03 -5.41 -6.01
CA ALA A 5 -2.79 -4.08 -6.55
C ALA A 5 -2.64 -3.11 -5.38
N LYS A 6 -1.76 -2.11 -5.58
CA LYS A 6 -1.70 -0.94 -4.71
C LYS A 6 -2.56 0.15 -5.33
N VAL A 7 -3.47 0.71 -4.56
CA VAL A 7 -4.37 1.77 -5.00
C VAL A 7 -4.14 3.00 -4.15
N SER A 8 -3.94 4.15 -4.77
CA SER A 8 -3.96 5.44 -4.10
C SER A 8 -5.28 6.13 -4.40
N VAL A 9 -6.00 6.58 -3.36
CA VAL A 9 -7.29 7.26 -3.48
C VAL A 9 -7.19 8.63 -2.82
N TRP A 10 -7.65 9.66 -3.51
CA TRP A 10 -7.73 11.02 -2.98
C TRP A 10 -9.10 11.22 -2.37
N ILE A 11 -9.13 11.47 -1.07
CA ILE A 11 -10.34 11.63 -0.29
C ILE A 11 -10.35 13.03 0.37
N PRO A 12 -11.46 13.77 0.34
CA PRO A 12 -11.51 15.10 0.94
C PRO A 12 -11.66 15.05 2.46
N ASN A 13 -12.27 13.99 3.02
CA ASN A 13 -12.58 13.89 4.43
C ASN A 13 -12.75 12.43 4.90
N LEU A 14 -12.91 12.25 6.21
CA LEU A 14 -13.08 10.96 6.85
C LEU A 14 -14.39 10.25 6.43
N GLU A 15 -15.46 10.99 6.16
CA GLU A 15 -16.72 10.42 5.69
C GLU A 15 -16.56 9.74 4.32
N SER A 16 -15.82 10.38 3.42
CA SER A 16 -15.46 9.83 2.11
C SER A 16 -14.60 8.58 2.25
N LEU A 17 -13.67 8.56 3.20
CA LEU A 17 -12.89 7.36 3.52
C LEU A 17 -13.80 6.21 3.97
N ASN A 18 -14.71 6.46 4.90
CA ASN A 18 -15.64 5.46 5.40
C ASN A 18 -16.51 4.88 4.28
N LYS A 19 -16.96 5.73 3.34
CA LYS A 19 -17.71 5.29 2.16
C LYS A 19 -16.87 4.39 1.24
N VAL A 20 -15.59 4.72 1.03
CA VAL A 20 -14.67 3.87 0.27
C VAL A 20 -14.49 2.53 0.97
N LEU A 21 -14.17 2.53 2.27
CA LEU A 21 -13.90 1.32 3.04
C LEU A 21 -15.13 0.41 3.23
N SER A 22 -16.34 0.97 3.19
CA SER A 22 -17.57 0.17 3.24
C SER A 22 -17.95 -0.45 1.88
N THR A 23 -17.41 0.08 0.78
CA THR A 23 -17.72 -0.37 -0.59
C THR A 23 -16.79 -1.49 -1.05
N VAL A 24 -15.53 -1.49 -0.62
CA VAL A 24 -14.50 -2.42 -1.11
C VAL A 24 -13.89 -3.24 0.01
N THR A 25 -13.50 -4.48 -0.30
CA THR A 25 -12.68 -5.28 0.61
C THR A 25 -11.21 -4.99 0.34
N ALA A 26 -10.57 -4.26 1.26
CA ALA A 26 -9.19 -3.80 1.12
C ALA A 26 -8.44 -3.78 2.45
N HIS A 27 -7.12 -3.85 2.38
CA HIS A 27 -6.23 -3.55 3.50
C HIS A 27 -5.77 -2.10 3.41
N LEU A 28 -5.95 -1.36 4.49
CA LEU A 28 -5.48 0.03 4.60
C LEU A 28 -3.99 0.04 4.94
N GLU A 29 -3.22 0.92 4.28
CA GLU A 29 -1.84 1.20 4.71
C GLU A 29 -1.84 1.87 6.09
N CYS A 30 -1.18 1.26 7.09
CA CYS A 30 -1.12 1.77 8.47
C CYS A 30 -0.15 2.96 8.66
N GLY A 31 0.09 3.76 7.61
CA GLY A 31 0.90 4.98 7.67
C GLY A 31 0.04 6.22 7.85
N ALA A 32 0.68 7.35 8.16
CA ALA A 32 0.01 8.64 8.09
C ALA A 32 -0.41 8.92 6.64
N PRO A 33 -1.68 9.30 6.39
CA PRO A 33 -2.11 9.69 5.04
C PRO A 33 -1.31 10.89 4.57
N LYS A 34 -0.98 10.93 3.28
CA LYS A 34 -0.31 12.09 2.69
C LYS A 34 -1.33 13.17 2.40
N GLN A 35 -0.95 14.44 2.50
CA GLN A 35 -1.80 15.54 2.07
C GLN A 35 -1.42 15.98 0.66
N ASP A 36 -2.41 16.19 -0.21
CA ASP A 36 -2.27 16.72 -1.56
C ASP A 36 -3.35 17.79 -1.79
N GLY A 37 -2.99 19.05 -1.54
CA GLY A 37 -3.92 20.18 -1.50
C GLY A 37 -5.00 19.99 -0.44
N GLU A 38 -6.26 20.04 -0.85
CA GLU A 38 -7.44 19.82 0.00
C GLU A 38 -7.78 18.34 0.23
N HIS A 39 -7.01 17.41 -0.35
CA HIS A 39 -7.27 15.98 -0.25
C HIS A 39 -6.23 15.26 0.60
N PHE A 40 -6.65 14.16 1.21
CA PHE A 40 -5.78 13.14 1.77
C PHE A 40 -5.61 12.00 0.78
N VAL A 41 -4.37 11.58 0.56
CA VAL A 41 -4.02 10.42 -0.26
C VAL A 41 -3.90 9.22 0.66
N VAL A 42 -4.82 8.29 0.49
CA VAL A 42 -4.87 7.03 1.22
C VAL A 42 -4.45 5.89 0.30
N THR A 43 -3.57 5.04 0.80
CA THR A 43 -3.15 3.82 0.10
C THR A 43 -3.98 2.64 0.59
N LEU A 44 -4.54 1.89 -0.36
CA LEU A 44 -5.24 0.65 -0.14
C LEU A 44 -4.56 -0.49 -0.90
N TYR A 45 -4.55 -1.68 -0.32
CA TYR A 45 -4.06 -2.90 -0.94
C TYR A 45 -5.23 -3.87 -1.12
N MET A 46 -5.52 -4.25 -2.37
CA MET A 46 -6.70 -5.07 -2.68
C MET A 46 -6.48 -5.89 -3.95
N SER A 47 -7.45 -6.74 -4.30
CA SER A 47 -7.42 -7.44 -5.59
C SER A 47 -7.70 -6.46 -6.75
N PRO A 48 -7.15 -6.68 -7.95
CA PRO A 48 -7.48 -5.88 -9.12
C PRO A 48 -8.97 -5.82 -9.43
N ALA A 49 -9.72 -6.90 -9.15
CA ALA A 49 -11.17 -6.95 -9.34
C ALA A 49 -11.91 -5.97 -8.42
N GLU A 50 -11.49 -5.88 -7.15
CA GLU A 50 -12.05 -4.92 -6.20
C GLU A 50 -11.72 -3.47 -6.54
N ALA A 51 -10.52 -3.21 -7.08
CA ALA A 51 -10.12 -1.86 -7.47
C ALA A 51 -11.05 -1.24 -8.53
N HIS A 52 -11.69 -2.06 -9.38
CA HIS A 52 -12.67 -1.57 -10.36
C HIS A 52 -13.93 -0.97 -9.73
N LYS A 53 -14.30 -1.39 -8.51
CA LYS A 53 -15.47 -0.83 -7.81
C LYS A 53 -15.27 0.62 -7.38
N LEU A 54 -14.02 1.07 -7.23
CA LEU A 54 -13.71 2.46 -6.86
C LEU A 54 -14.07 3.45 -7.98
N ALA A 55 -14.08 3.01 -9.24
CA ALA A 55 -14.49 3.83 -10.37
C ALA A 55 -15.93 4.36 -10.21
N ALA A 56 -16.81 3.57 -9.60
CA ALA A 56 -18.21 3.94 -9.40
C ALA A 56 -18.42 5.01 -8.32
N LEU A 57 -17.42 5.28 -7.48
CA LEU A 57 -17.52 6.24 -6.38
C LEU A 57 -17.19 7.68 -6.79
N GLY A 58 -16.64 7.89 -7.99
CA GLY A 58 -16.32 9.23 -8.52
C GLY A 58 -15.11 9.90 -7.87
N PHE A 59 -14.37 9.22 -7.00
CA PHE A 59 -13.13 9.73 -6.44
C PHE A 59 -11.98 9.60 -7.44
N ARG A 60 -10.98 10.49 -7.33
CA ARG A 60 -9.70 10.30 -8.04
C ARG A 60 -8.97 9.12 -7.41
N TYR A 61 -8.53 8.19 -8.24
CA TYR A 61 -7.73 7.04 -7.80
C TYR A 61 -6.67 6.67 -8.84
N ASP A 62 -5.58 6.05 -8.38
CA ASP A 62 -4.52 5.48 -9.21
C ASP A 62 -4.27 4.02 -8.81
N VAL A 63 -4.02 3.15 -9.78
CA VAL A 63 -3.88 1.70 -9.56
C VAL A 63 -2.54 1.20 -10.09
N ASP A 64 -1.64 0.84 -9.18
CA ASP A 64 -0.44 0.09 -9.52
C ASP A 64 -0.76 -1.41 -9.58
N LYS A 65 -1.01 -1.89 -10.81
CA LYS A 65 -1.25 -3.31 -11.13
C LYS A 65 0.02 -4.16 -11.07
N LYS A 66 1.21 -3.55 -11.14
CA LYS A 66 2.52 -4.25 -11.12
C LYS A 66 2.99 -4.53 -9.70
N PHE A 67 2.36 -3.93 -8.68
CA PHE A 67 2.74 -4.06 -7.28
C PHE A 67 2.93 -5.52 -6.83
N GLY A 68 2.01 -6.42 -7.20
CA GLY A 68 2.14 -7.84 -6.87
C GLY A 68 3.40 -8.52 -7.43
N ASP A 69 3.90 -8.09 -8.60
CA ASP A 69 5.12 -8.63 -9.18
C ASP A 69 6.37 -8.05 -8.50
N VAL A 70 6.33 -6.78 -8.12
CA VAL A 70 7.37 -6.14 -7.28
C VAL A 70 7.50 -6.87 -5.94
N LEU A 71 6.38 -7.24 -5.30
CA LEU A 71 6.41 -8.00 -4.05
C LEU A 71 7.04 -9.39 -4.22
N LYS A 72 6.71 -10.10 -5.31
CA LYS A 72 7.35 -11.39 -5.62
C LYS A 72 8.85 -11.25 -5.83
N GLN A 73 9.29 -10.19 -6.50
CA GLN A 73 10.72 -9.91 -6.69
C GLN A 73 11.41 -9.65 -5.34
N ARG A 74 10.83 -8.79 -4.50
CA ARG A 74 11.35 -8.51 -3.15
C ARG A 74 11.40 -9.76 -2.26
N GLN A 75 10.41 -10.64 -2.36
CA GLN A 75 10.41 -11.89 -1.62
C GLN A 75 11.61 -12.77 -1.97
N LYS A 76 12.03 -12.80 -3.25
CA LYS A 76 13.22 -13.55 -3.70
C LYS A 76 14.53 -12.94 -3.16
N GLU A 77 14.57 -11.63 -2.93
CA GLU A 77 15.72 -10.93 -2.34
C GLU A 77 15.90 -11.29 -0.86
N VAL A 78 14.80 -11.55 -0.14
CA VAL A 78 14.81 -11.94 1.28
C VAL A 78 15.01 -13.45 1.46
N SER A 79 14.50 -14.28 0.55
CA SER A 79 14.34 -15.72 0.79
C SER A 79 15.60 -16.59 0.65
N LYS A 80 16.75 -16.05 0.22
CA LYS A 80 17.94 -16.88 -0.06
C LYS A 80 19.13 -16.69 0.87
N LYS A 81 19.26 -15.55 1.56
CA LYS A 81 20.28 -15.35 2.58
C LYS A 81 19.69 -14.43 3.65
N ASP A 82 19.67 -14.92 4.88
CA ASP A 82 19.49 -14.05 6.03
C ASP A 82 20.63 -13.04 6.05
N ARG A 83 20.34 -11.79 5.65
CA ARG A 83 21.31 -10.69 5.63
C ARG A 83 21.81 -10.38 7.04
N PHE A 84 21.05 -10.77 8.05
CA PHE A 84 21.36 -10.63 9.46
C PHE A 84 21.92 -11.93 10.09
N LYS A 85 22.05 -13.03 9.33
CA LYS A 85 22.58 -14.34 9.79
C LYS A 85 22.01 -14.80 11.15
N GLY A 86 20.71 -14.71 11.35
CA GLY A 86 20.01 -15.05 12.59
C GLY A 86 20.18 -13.99 13.67
N GLY A 87 20.32 -12.72 13.27
CA GLY A 87 20.63 -11.60 14.17
C GLY A 87 22.11 -11.45 14.54
N LYS A 88 23.02 -12.24 13.95
CA LYS A 88 24.48 -12.14 14.16
C LYS A 88 25.12 -10.93 13.46
N VAL A 89 24.48 -10.39 12.43
CA VAL A 89 24.92 -9.15 11.77
C VAL A 89 23.94 -8.04 12.16
N LYS A 90 24.45 -6.99 12.81
CA LYS A 90 23.63 -5.83 13.18
C LYS A 90 23.26 -5.05 11.91
N PRO A 91 22.03 -4.54 11.80
CA PRO A 91 21.68 -3.63 10.72
C PRO A 91 22.50 -2.35 10.81
N GLU A 92 23.21 -2.01 9.74
CA GLU A 92 23.88 -0.72 9.64
C GLU A 92 22.85 0.38 9.30
N GLY A 93 22.93 1.53 9.99
CA GLY A 93 22.06 2.69 9.72
C GLY A 93 20.78 2.80 10.55
N LEU A 94 20.42 1.80 11.38
CA LEU A 94 19.38 1.97 12.40
C LEU A 94 20.01 2.62 13.66
N GLY A 95 19.71 3.90 13.89
CA GLY A 95 20.14 4.64 15.09
C GLY A 95 21.20 5.71 14.88
N ILE A 96 21.72 5.91 13.66
CA ILE A 96 22.53 7.10 13.36
C ILE A 96 21.56 8.26 13.10
N LYS A 97 21.22 9.00 14.16
CA LYS A 97 20.67 10.35 14.00
C LYS A 97 21.77 11.19 13.32
N ARG A 98 21.56 11.57 12.06
CA ARG A 98 22.22 12.74 11.49
C ARG A 98 21.60 13.99 12.08
#